data_AF-W6YVM1-F1
#
_entry.id   AF-W6YVM1-F1
#
_cell.length_a   1.000
_cell.length_b   1.000
_cell.length_c   1.000
_cell.angle_alpha   90.00
_cell.angle_beta   90.00
_cell.angle_gamma   90.00
#
_symmetry.space_group_name_H-M   'P 1'
#
loop_
_entity.id
_entity.type
_entity.pdbx_description
1 polymer ?
#
loop_
_entity_poly.entity_id
_entity_poly.type
_entity_poly.pdbx_seq_one_letter_code
_entity_poly.pdbx_strand_id
1 'polypeptide(L)' 'GHEQIVKVLLDAGADINAQSKHGDTALRIASSRGYEQIVKVLLDAGADINAQSKHYGTALQAASLHGHEQIV' A
#
# COMPACT_ATOMS: atom_id res chain seq x y z
N GLY A 1 -10.20 3.60 4.45
CA GLY A 1 -10.34 2.21 3.94
C GLY A 1 -10.82 1.29 5.05
N HIS A 2 -10.84 -0.03 4.81
CA HIS A 2 -11.33 -1.05 5.76
C HIS A 2 -10.18 -1.74 6.52
N GLU A 3 -9.64 -1.08 7.54
CA GLU A 3 -8.46 -1.54 8.29
C GLU A 3 -8.64 -2.95 8.90
N GLN A 4 -9.77 -3.22 9.57
CA GLN A 4 -10.03 -4.52 10.17
C GLN A 4 -10.03 -5.64 9.12
N ILE A 5 -10.55 -5.38 7.92
CA ILE A 5 -10.57 -6.38 6.84
C ILE A 5 -9.15 -6.63 6.33
N VAL A 6 -8.31 -5.58 6.22
CA VAL A 6 -6.90 -5.75 5.84
C VAL A 6 -6.17 -6.68 6.82
N LYS A 7 -6.34 -6.46 8.13
CA LYS A 7 -5.74 -7.33 9.16
C LYS A 7 -6.21 -8.78 9.05
N VAL A 8 -7.52 -9.00 8.94
CA VAL A 8 -8.10 -10.35 8.78
C VAL A 8 -7.52 -11.07 7.55
N LEU A 9 -7.34 -10.37 6.43
CA LEU A 9 -6.77 -10.96 5.22
C LEU A 9 -5.28 -11.30 5.38
N LEU A 10 -4.50 -10.43 6.02
CA LEU A 10 -3.09 -10.69 6.31
C LEU A 10 -2.92 -11.87 7.28
N ASP A 11 -3.74 -11.92 8.33
CA ASP A 11 -3.76 -13.03 9.29
C ASP A 11 -4.14 -14.37 8.62
N ALA A 12 -4.96 -14.31 7.56
CA ALA A 12 -5.31 -15.48 6.73
C ALA A 12 -4.22 -15.88 5.72
N GLY A 13 -3.07 -15.19 5.70
CA GLY A 13 -1.95 -15.51 4.82
C GLY A 13 -2.06 -14.90 3.41
N ALA A 14 -2.81 -13.81 3.24
CA ALA A 14 -2.79 -13.07 1.98
C ALA A 14 -1.37 -12.61 1.65
N ASP A 15 -0.98 -12.77 0.37
CA ASP A 15 0.31 -12.26 -0.11
C ASP A 15 0.29 -10.72 -0.09
N ILE A 16 1.05 -10.16 0.86
CA ILE A 16 1.12 -8.71 1.10
C ILE A 16 1.69 -7.92 -0.09
N ASN A 17 2.50 -8.58 -0.92
CA ASN A 17 3.16 -7.98 -2.08
C ASN A 17 2.48 -8.36 -3.40
N ALA A 18 1.31 -9.00 -3.35
CA ALA A 18 0.54 -9.33 -4.53
C ALA A 18 0.30 -8.09 -5.40
N GLN A 19 0.56 -8.24 -6.69
CA GLN A 19 0.42 -7.16 -7.66
C GLN A 19 -0.87 -7.31 -8.46
N SER A 20 -1.58 -6.20 -8.67
CA SER A 20 -2.65 -6.14 -9.66
C SER A 20 -2.10 -6.34 -11.09
N LYS A 21 -2.99 -6.49 -12.08
CA LYS A 21 -2.60 -6.52 -13.51
C LYS A 21 -1.76 -5.31 -13.95
N HIS A 22 -1.88 -4.19 -13.24
CA HIS A 22 -1.14 -2.95 -13.50
C HIS A 22 0.17 -2.85 -12.70
N GLY A 23 0.55 -3.89 -11.94
CA GLY A 23 1.74 -3.88 -11.09
C GLY A 23 1.52 -3.17 -9.75
N ASP A 24 0.27 -2.89 -9.38
CA ASP A 24 -0.02 -2.11 -8.17
C ASP A 24 -0.11 -3.02 -6.94
N THR A 25 0.65 -2.70 -5.91
CA THR A 25 0.54 -3.34 -4.58
C THR A 25 -0.54 -2.66 -3.73
N ALA A 26 -0.97 -3.36 -2.68
CA ALA A 26 -1.86 -2.79 -1.66
C ALA A 26 -1.26 -1.53 -1.03
N LEU A 27 0.05 -1.54 -0.73
CA LEU A 27 0.77 -0.42 -0.14
C LEU A 27 0.67 0.83 -1.04
N ARG A 28 0.97 0.68 -2.33
CA ARG A 28 0.91 1.80 -3.28
C ARG A 28 -0.53 2.35 -3.44
N ILE A 29 -1.53 1.47 -3.49
CA ILE A 29 -2.94 1.90 -3.55
C ILE A 29 -3.32 2.69 -2.30
N ALA A 30 -2.99 2.17 -1.11
CA ALA A 30 -3.26 2.84 0.16
C ALA A 30 -2.57 4.20 0.24
N SER A 31 -1.31 4.29 -0.19
CA SER A 31 -0.54 5.53 -0.27
C SER A 31 -1.16 6.55 -1.23
N SER A 32 -1.57 6.13 -2.44
CA SER A 32 -2.24 7.03 -3.41
C SER A 32 -3.58 7.57 -2.92
N ARG A 33 -4.25 6.85 -2.02
CA ARG A 33 -5.58 7.17 -1.49
C ARG A 33 -5.56 7.85 -0.12
N GLY A 34 -4.38 8.05 0.47
CA GLY A 34 -4.26 8.68 1.79
C GLY A 34 -4.71 7.78 2.95
N TYR A 35 -4.68 6.45 2.80
CA TYR A 35 -5.10 5.53 3.86
C TYR A 35 -3.97 5.23 4.85
N GLU A 36 -3.60 6.23 5.64
CA GLU A 36 -2.46 6.19 6.57
C GLU A 36 -2.41 4.94 7.45
N GLN A 37 -3.52 4.58 8.11
CA GLN A 37 -3.52 3.41 9.00
C GLN A 37 -3.32 2.10 8.23
N ILE A 38 -3.83 2.01 7.00
CA ILE A 38 -3.60 0.84 6.15
C ILE A 38 -2.14 0.82 5.68
N VAL A 39 -1.54 1.96 5.36
CA VAL A 39 -0.11 2.06 5.04
C VAL A 39 0.73 1.54 6.20
N LYS A 40 0.45 1.99 7.44
CA LYS A 40 1.15 1.52 8.64
C LYS A 40 1.02 0.01 8.82
N VAL A 41 -0.21 -0.53 8.78
CA VAL A 41 -0.45 -1.97 8.90
C VAL A 41 0.32 -2.78 7.86
N LEU A 42 0.36 -2.32 6.60
CA LEU A 42 1.08 -3.00 5.53
C LEU A 42 2.60 -2.94 5.73
N LEU A 43 3.15 -1.81 6.18
CA LEU A 43 4.58 -1.67 6.47
C LEU A 43 4.99 -2.53 7.67
N ASP A 44 4.19 -2.53 8.74
CA ASP A 44 4.42 -3.34 9.94
C ASP A 44 4.39 -4.84 9.61
N ALA A 45 3.58 -5.24 8.63
CA ALA A 45 3.50 -6.60 8.13
C ALA A 45 4.55 -6.94 7.05
N GLY A 46 5.48 -6.02 6.74
CA GLY A 46 6.61 -6.28 5.86
C GLY A 46 6.35 -6.11 4.37
N ALA A 47 5.39 -5.26 3.98
CA ALA A 47 5.20 -4.90 2.57
C ALA A 47 6.48 -4.27 1.99
N ASP A 48 6.80 -4.62 0.76
CA ASP A 48 7.94 -4.03 0.05
C ASP A 48 7.67 -2.54 -0.24
N ILE A 49 8.32 -1.69 0.54
CA ILE A 49 8.21 -0.23 0.46
C ILE A 49 8.66 0.32 -0.90
N ASN A 50 9.53 -0.41 -1.61
CA ASN A 50 10.12 0.00 -2.89
C ASN A 50 9.44 -0.65 -4.10
N ALA A 51 8.37 -1.42 -3.90
CA ALA A 51 7.64 -2.06 -4.98
C ALA A 51 7.19 -1.04 -6.04
N GLN A 52 7.54 -1.30 -7.31
CA GLN A 52 7.22 -0.42 -8.41
C GLN A 52 5.95 -0.86 -9.15
N SER A 53 5.05 0.10 -9.39
CA SER A 53 3.97 -0.04 -10.37
C SER A 53 4.49 0.19 -11.79
N LYS A 54 3.87 -0.48 -12.77
CA LYS A 54 4.21 -0.34 -14.19
C LYS A 54 3.99 1.07 -14.74
N HIS A 55 3.12 1.85 -14.10
CA HIS A 55 2.69 3.15 -14.63
C HIS A 55 2.91 4.33 -13.68
N TYR A 56 2.97 4.09 -12.36
CA TYR A 56 2.84 5.17 -11.37
C TYR A 56 3.90 5.16 -10.25
N GLY A 57 4.96 4.35 -10.38
CA GLY A 57 6.07 4.37 -9.44
C GLY A 57 5.81 3.68 -8.10
N THR A 58 6.55 4.08 -7.06
CA THR A 58 6.50 3.52 -5.70
C THR A 58 5.34 4.09 -4.86
N ALA A 59 5.12 3.50 -3.69
CA ALA A 59 4.15 4.02 -2.71
C ALA A 59 4.44 5.47 -2.29
N LEU A 60 5.71 5.81 -2.06
CA LEU A 60 6.16 7.17 -1.72
C LEU A 60 5.82 8.15 -2.85
N GLN A 61 6.19 7.82 -4.09
CA GLN A 61 5.91 8.68 -5.25
C GLN A 61 4.40 8.91 -5.41
N ALA A 62 3.58 7.88 -5.20
CA ALA A 62 2.13 7.99 -5.27
C ALA A 62 1.55 8.90 -4.16
N ALA A 63 2.04 8.79 -2.92
CA ALA A 63 1.63 9.66 -1.82
C ALA A 63 2.02 11.11 -2.07
N SER A 64 3.27 11.37 -2.50
CA SER A 64 3.74 12.71 -2.82
C SER A 64 2.95 13.36 -3.96
N LEU A 65 2.64 12.61 -5.02
CA LEU A 65 1.87 13.11 -6.16
C LEU A 65 0.46 13.58 -5.76
N HIS A 66 -0.15 12.92 -4.78
CA HIS A 66 -1.51 13.22 -4.34
C HIS A 66 -1.56 14.10 -3.07
N GLY A 67 -0.42 14.55 -2.56
CA GLY A 67 -0.34 15.46 -1.41
C GLY A 67 -0.63 14.81 -0.05
N HIS A 68 -0.41 13.50 0.10
CA HIS A 68 -0.66 12.79 1.36
C HIS A 68 0.53 12.92 2.32
N GLU A 69 0.69 14.10 2.92
CA GLU A 69 1.85 14.47 3.77
C GLU A 69 2.10 13.51 4.93
N GLN A 70 1.07 12.91 5.50
CA GLN A 70 1.20 11.96 6.62
C GLN A 70 1.79 10.59 6.21
N ILE A 71 1.91 10.34 4.89
CA ILE A 71 2.43 9.09 4.31
C ILE A 71 3.83 9.29 3.70
N VAL A 72 4.18 10.52 3.31
CA VAL A 72 5.50 10.89 2.75
C VAL A 72 6.55 10.93 3.85
#